data_AF-A0A2N2HBG6-F1
#
_entry.id   AF-A0A2N2HBG6-F1
#
_cell.length_a   1.000
_cell.length_b   1.000
_cell.length_c   1.000
_cell.angle_alpha   90.00
_cell.angle_beta   90.00
_cell.angle_gamma   90.00
#
_symmetry.space_group_name_H-M   'P 1'
#
loop_
_entity.id
_entity.type
_entity.pdbx_description
1 polymer ?
#
loop_
_entity_poly.entity_id
_entity_poly.type
_entity_poly.pdbx_seq_one_letter_code
_entity_poly.pdbx_strand_id
1 'polypeptide(L)'
;MLFQKSIAAGNTKHLQGENEQKGKTPMALTTFGAVMGFAAEMVRQGEETYRVAVEKAKDPGLRDGLKGLLAEETKNRSLMERARREHVTEMILEPITGLRQEDYEMKVQVSPGDVDGDLLKIALAVEEKELKFFQECSARIPLPEVANIFRKVARKKESNLARLRNLALG
;
A
#
# COMPACT_ATOMS: atom_id res chain seq x y z
N MET A 1 55.64 -17.97 49.19
CA MET A 1 55.40 -17.89 47.74
C MET A 1 53.91 -18.09 47.50
N LEU A 2 53.30 -17.09 46.84
CA LEU A 2 52.11 -17.13 45.95
C LEU A 2 50.81 -17.77 46.48
N PHE A 3 49.84 -16.95 46.89
CA PHE A 3 48.76 -16.32 46.09
C PHE A 3 47.56 -17.26 45.85
N GLN A 4 46.46 -17.04 46.58
CA GLN A 4 45.12 -17.21 46.02
C GLN A 4 44.03 -16.41 46.76
N LYS A 5 43.17 -15.79 45.94
CA LYS A 5 41.82 -15.26 46.17
C LYS A 5 41.67 -13.90 46.87
N SER A 6 41.33 -12.89 46.07
CA SER A 6 39.97 -12.33 46.09
C SER A 6 39.72 -11.45 44.86
N ILE A 7 38.63 -11.73 44.16
CA ILE A 7 38.20 -11.06 42.93
C ILE A 7 37.51 -9.74 43.28
N ALA A 8 37.84 -8.73 42.48
CA ALA A 8 37.41 -7.35 42.59
C ALA A 8 35.90 -7.17 42.42
N ALA A 9 35.37 -6.25 43.22
CA ALA A 9 34.06 -5.63 43.04
C ALA A 9 34.13 -4.53 41.98
N GLY A 10 33.04 -4.40 41.23
CA GLY A 10 32.64 -3.17 40.55
C GLY A 10 33.16 -2.98 39.12
N ASN A 11 32.28 -3.16 38.12
CA ASN A 11 31.71 -1.99 37.45
C ASN A 11 30.53 -2.42 36.56
N THR A 12 29.35 -1.93 36.91
CA THR A 12 28.15 -1.91 36.08
C THR A 12 28.35 -0.92 34.93
N LYS A 13 28.36 -1.40 33.70
CA LYS A 13 27.91 -0.59 32.55
C LYS A 13 27.01 -1.45 31.66
N HIS A 14 25.78 -0.97 31.54
CA HIS A 14 24.81 -1.33 30.51
C HIS A 14 25.47 -1.41 29.14
N LEU A 15 25.33 -2.56 28.48
CA LEU A 15 25.21 -2.63 27.04
C LEU A 15 23.77 -3.06 26.77
N GLN A 16 22.86 -2.09 26.83
CA GLN A 16 21.54 -2.21 26.24
C GLN A 16 21.74 -2.31 24.73
N GLY A 17 21.03 -3.26 24.13
CA GLY A 17 21.10 -3.60 22.72
C GLY A 17 21.01 -2.36 21.83
N GLU A 18 21.95 -2.27 20.90
CA GLU A 18 21.88 -1.37 19.78
C GLU A 18 20.59 -1.69 19.03
N ASN A 19 19.63 -0.79 19.21
CA ASN A 19 18.34 -0.77 18.56
C ASN A 19 18.64 -0.58 17.07
N GLU A 20 18.65 -1.68 16.32
CA GLU A 20 18.81 -1.69 14.88
C GLU A 20 17.54 -1.11 14.23
N GLN A 21 17.33 0.20 14.41
CA GLN A 21 16.51 0.99 13.52
C GLN A 21 17.27 1.08 12.19
N LYS A 22 17.22 0.00 11.41
CA LYS A 22 17.49 0.06 9.97
C LYS A 22 16.49 1.06 9.39
N GLY A 23 16.95 2.29 9.18
CA GLY A 23 16.26 3.26 8.34
C GLY A 23 15.94 2.55 7.03
N LYS A 24 14.65 2.30 6.80
CA LYS A 24 14.16 1.66 5.59
C LYS A 24 14.61 2.53 4.42
N THR A 25 15.65 2.09 3.70
CA THR A 25 16.12 2.78 2.50
C THR A 25 14.91 2.96 1.57
N PRO A 26 14.64 4.18 1.08
CA PRO A 26 13.53 4.40 0.16
C PRO A 26 13.68 3.46 -1.05
N MET A 27 12.65 2.66 -1.31
CA MET A 27 12.69 1.65 -2.37
C MET A 27 12.21 2.33 -3.65
N ALA A 28 13.18 2.82 -4.42
CA ALA A 28 12.91 3.45 -5.70
C ALA A 28 12.27 2.44 -6.68
N LEU A 29 11.16 2.85 -7.31
CA LEU A 29 10.43 2.02 -8.27
C LEU A 29 10.99 2.26 -9.68
N THR A 30 12.23 1.83 -9.91
CA THR A 30 13.02 2.18 -11.11
C THR A 30 12.82 1.25 -12.30
N THR A 31 12.21 0.09 -12.10
CA THR A 31 11.99 -0.90 -13.17
C THR A 31 10.51 -1.17 -13.36
N PHE A 32 10.13 -1.61 -14.57
CA PHE A 32 8.77 -2.06 -14.86
C PHE A 32 8.29 -3.13 -13.87
N GLY A 33 9.13 -4.13 -13.62
CA GLY A 33 8.82 -5.21 -12.67
C GLY A 33 8.60 -4.72 -11.25
N ALA A 34 9.40 -3.75 -10.78
CA ALA A 34 9.22 -3.13 -9.47
C ALA A 34 7.91 -2.34 -9.39
N VAL A 35 7.60 -1.51 -10.39
CA VAL A 35 6.35 -0.74 -10.45
C VAL A 35 5.14 -1.68 -10.45
N MET A 36 5.13 -2.71 -11.31
CA MET A 36 4.01 -3.64 -11.40
C MET A 36 3.87 -4.52 -10.16
N GLY A 37 4.99 -4.95 -9.58
CA GLY A 37 4.99 -5.69 -8.31
C GLY A 37 4.41 -4.86 -7.18
N PHE A 38 4.81 -3.60 -7.08
CA PHE A 38 4.28 -2.68 -6.09
C PHE A 38 2.79 -2.36 -6.34
N ALA A 39 2.38 -2.15 -7.60
CA ALA A 39 0.99 -1.92 -7.96
C ALA A 39 0.08 -3.08 -7.54
N ALA A 40 0.52 -4.33 -7.79
CA ALA A 40 -0.22 -5.53 -7.38
C ALA A 40 -0.31 -5.68 -5.86
N GLU A 41 0.77 -5.35 -5.14
CA GLU A 41 0.81 -5.38 -3.68
C GLU A 41 -0.09 -4.31 -3.07
N MET A 42 -0.11 -3.11 -3.65
CA MET A 42 -0.94 -2.00 -3.19
C MET A 42 -2.43 -2.35 -3.23
N VAL A 43 -2.93 -2.83 -4.38
CA VAL A 43 -4.33 -3.25 -4.51
C VAL A 43 -4.65 -4.51 -3.69
N ARG A 44 -3.67 -5.37 -3.41
CA ARG A 44 -3.84 -6.49 -2.47
C ARG A 44 -4.05 -6.00 -1.03
N GLN A 45 -3.34 -4.95 -0.61
CA GLN A 45 -3.55 -4.32 0.70
C GLN A 45 -4.91 -3.63 0.78
N GLY A 46 -5.35 -2.97 -0.30
CA GLY A 46 -6.71 -2.45 -0.43
C GLY A 46 -7.77 -3.56 -0.30
N GLU A 47 -7.59 -4.67 -1.03
CA GLU A 47 -8.46 -5.85 -0.97
C GLU A 47 -8.60 -6.38 0.47
N GLU A 48 -7.47 -6.55 1.18
CA GLU A 48 -7.48 -7.01 2.58
C GLU A 48 -8.21 -6.04 3.50
N THR A 49 -7.94 -4.74 3.34
CA THR A 49 -8.58 -3.68 4.13
C THR A 49 -10.09 -3.70 3.94
N TYR A 50 -10.57 -3.80 2.69
CA TYR A 50 -12.00 -3.85 2.40
C TYR A 50 -12.65 -5.13 2.87
N ARG A 51 -11.97 -6.28 2.80
CA ARG A 51 -12.51 -7.53 3.34
C ARG A 51 -12.83 -7.40 4.82
N VAL A 52 -11.91 -6.84 5.61
CA VAL A 52 -12.15 -6.61 7.05
C VAL A 52 -13.21 -5.54 7.29
N ALA A 53 -13.22 -4.46 6.49
CA ALA A 53 -14.19 -3.38 6.63
C ALA A 53 -15.64 -3.85 6.33
N VAL A 54 -15.84 -4.69 5.33
CA VAL A 54 -17.17 -5.25 4.96
C VAL A 54 -17.78 -6.03 6.12
N GLU A 55 -16.98 -6.84 6.82
CA GLU A 55 -17.46 -7.65 7.95
C GLU A 55 -17.83 -6.80 9.16
N LYS A 56 -17.20 -5.62 9.32
CA LYS A 56 -17.44 -4.71 10.44
C LYS A 56 -18.54 -3.70 10.20
N ALA A 57 -18.76 -3.32 8.95
CA ALA A 57 -19.72 -2.29 8.60
C ALA A 57 -21.14 -2.68 9.04
N LYS A 58 -21.76 -1.80 9.84
CA LYS A 58 -23.13 -1.99 10.35
C LYS A 58 -24.14 -1.30 9.43
N ASP A 59 -23.81 -0.11 8.95
CA ASP A 59 -24.59 0.59 7.95
C ASP A 59 -24.66 -0.21 6.63
N PRO A 60 -25.87 -0.58 6.15
CA PRO A 60 -26.01 -1.36 4.92
C PRO A 60 -25.47 -0.65 3.68
N GLY A 61 -25.65 0.67 3.58
CA GLY A 61 -25.22 1.45 2.42
C GLY A 61 -23.69 1.50 2.30
N LEU A 62 -23.01 1.76 3.41
CA LEU A 62 -21.56 1.70 3.51
C LEU A 62 -21.05 0.28 3.21
N ARG A 63 -21.66 -0.75 3.80
CA ARG A 63 -21.26 -2.14 3.59
C ARG A 63 -21.35 -2.54 2.12
N ASP A 64 -22.42 -2.16 1.43
CA ASP A 64 -22.58 -2.44 0.00
C ASP A 64 -21.61 -1.63 -0.86
N GLY A 65 -21.34 -0.38 -0.48
CA GLY A 65 -20.25 0.42 -1.05
C GLY A 65 -18.90 -0.29 -0.96
N LEU A 66 -18.53 -0.74 0.24
CA LEU A 66 -17.27 -1.45 0.52
C LEU A 66 -17.17 -2.79 -0.23
N LYS A 67 -18.26 -3.56 -0.36
CA LYS A 67 -18.28 -4.78 -1.20
C LYS A 67 -17.98 -4.47 -2.67
N GLY A 68 -18.50 -3.35 -3.17
CA GLY A 68 -18.19 -2.86 -4.51
C GLY A 68 -16.69 -2.60 -4.68
N LEU A 69 -16.08 -1.89 -3.73
CA LEU A 69 -14.64 -1.60 -3.73
C LEU A 69 -13.80 -2.88 -3.64
N LEU A 70 -14.17 -3.80 -2.75
CA LEU A 70 -13.51 -5.11 -2.62
C LEU A 70 -13.48 -5.87 -3.95
N ALA A 71 -14.63 -5.93 -4.65
CA ALA A 71 -14.72 -6.60 -5.94
C ALA A 71 -13.89 -5.90 -7.04
N GLU A 72 -13.73 -4.57 -6.95
CA GLU A 72 -12.85 -3.82 -7.84
C GLU A 72 -11.37 -4.09 -7.57
N GLU A 73 -10.95 -4.18 -6.30
CA GLU A 73 -9.55 -4.51 -5.98
C GLU A 73 -9.14 -5.89 -6.43
N THR A 74 -10.01 -6.90 -6.28
CA THR A 74 -9.73 -8.24 -6.80
C THR A 74 -9.51 -8.22 -8.32
N LYS A 75 -10.28 -7.40 -9.05
CA LYS A 75 -10.12 -7.21 -10.50
C LYS A 75 -8.83 -6.46 -10.83
N ASN A 76 -8.52 -5.40 -10.08
CA ASN A 76 -7.31 -4.61 -10.27
C ASN A 76 -6.05 -5.46 -10.01
N ARG A 77 -6.03 -6.27 -8.95
CA ARG A 77 -4.93 -7.19 -8.64
C ARG A 77 -4.68 -8.16 -9.78
N SER A 78 -5.73 -8.81 -10.26
CA SER A 78 -5.66 -9.74 -11.39
C SER A 78 -5.14 -9.04 -12.66
N LEU A 79 -5.56 -7.79 -12.90
CA LEU A 79 -5.11 -6.97 -14.01
C LEU A 79 -3.62 -6.60 -13.90
N MET A 80 -3.15 -6.21 -12.71
CA MET A 80 -1.73 -5.89 -12.48
C MET A 80 -0.84 -7.11 -12.68
N GLU A 81 -1.22 -8.25 -12.12
CA GLU A 81 -0.48 -9.50 -12.28
C GLU A 81 -0.43 -9.96 -13.75
N ARG A 82 -1.55 -9.80 -14.47
CA ARG A 82 -1.64 -10.12 -15.90
C ARG A 82 -0.74 -9.20 -16.73
N ALA A 83 -0.86 -7.88 -16.57
CA ALA A 83 -0.03 -6.91 -17.28
C ALA A 83 1.46 -7.13 -16.99
N ARG A 84 1.81 -7.50 -15.76
CA ARG A 84 3.20 -7.86 -15.42
C ARG A 84 3.70 -9.06 -16.21
N ARG A 85 2.88 -10.10 -16.39
CA ARG A 85 3.24 -11.30 -17.17
C ARG A 85 3.32 -11.01 -18.66
N GLU A 86 2.38 -10.25 -19.20
CA GLU A 86 2.29 -9.93 -20.63
C GLU A 86 3.44 -9.02 -21.09
N HIS A 87 3.94 -8.14 -20.23
CA HIS A 87 5.00 -7.19 -20.56
C HIS A 87 6.32 -7.48 -19.81
N VAL A 88 6.52 -8.71 -19.34
CA VAL A 88 7.74 -9.09 -18.61
C VAL A 88 8.99 -8.99 -19.48
N THR A 89 8.85 -9.09 -20.80
CA THR A 89 9.95 -8.93 -21.77
C THR A 89 10.41 -7.49 -21.93
N GLU A 90 9.65 -6.52 -21.41
CA GLU A 90 9.94 -5.08 -21.47
C GLU A 90 10.96 -4.62 -20.42
N MET A 91 11.72 -5.56 -19.84
CA MET A 91 12.78 -5.27 -18.86
C MET A 91 13.99 -4.51 -19.43
N ILE A 92 14.01 -4.23 -20.73
CA ILE A 92 15.04 -3.46 -21.44
C ILE A 92 14.75 -1.96 -21.54
N LEU A 93 13.65 -1.50 -20.93
CA LEU A 93 13.26 -0.09 -20.97
C LEU A 93 14.15 0.78 -20.09
N GLU A 94 14.20 2.07 -20.43
CA GLU A 94 14.88 3.08 -19.61
C GLU A 94 14.35 3.06 -18.17
N PRO A 95 15.21 3.31 -17.16
CA PRO A 95 14.78 3.37 -15.78
C PRO A 95 13.67 4.40 -15.56
N ILE A 96 12.64 3.98 -14.84
CA ILE A 96 11.55 4.86 -14.42
C ILE A 96 12.08 5.76 -13.30
N THR A 97 11.86 7.07 -13.41
CA THR A 97 12.39 8.05 -12.45
C THR A 97 11.29 8.78 -11.70
N GLY A 98 11.61 9.22 -10.47
CA GLY A 98 10.71 10.04 -9.66
C GLY A 98 9.54 9.31 -9.00
N LEU A 99 9.61 7.97 -8.90
CA LEU A 99 8.68 7.16 -8.11
C LEU A 99 9.41 6.51 -6.94
N ARG A 100 8.91 6.71 -5.71
CA ARG A 100 9.42 6.04 -4.52
C ARG A 100 8.28 5.38 -3.76
N GLN A 101 8.50 4.16 -3.29
CA GLN A 101 7.47 3.38 -2.62
C GLN A 101 6.88 4.08 -1.39
N GLU A 102 7.70 4.79 -0.63
CA GLU A 102 7.31 5.47 0.62
C GLU A 102 6.25 6.56 0.39
N ASP A 103 6.23 7.18 -0.80
CA ASP A 103 5.25 8.20 -1.16
C ASP A 103 3.81 7.63 -1.25
N TYR A 104 3.71 6.30 -1.35
CA TYR A 104 2.48 5.55 -1.60
C TYR A 104 2.16 4.52 -0.51
N GLU A 105 2.91 4.46 0.59
CA GLU A 105 2.65 3.48 1.65
C GLU A 105 1.24 3.61 2.23
N MET A 106 0.54 2.47 2.29
CA MET A 106 -0.78 2.37 2.90
C MET A 106 -0.62 2.26 4.42
N LYS A 107 -0.79 3.38 5.13
CA LYS A 107 -0.65 3.47 6.59
C LYS A 107 -1.99 3.36 7.32
N VAL A 108 -2.96 2.70 6.71
CA VAL A 108 -4.30 2.53 7.27
C VAL A 108 -4.60 1.05 7.45
N GLN A 109 -5.23 0.70 8.57
CA GLN A 109 -5.65 -0.65 8.93
C GLN A 109 -6.95 -0.56 9.72
N VAL A 110 -7.82 -1.56 9.53
CA VAL A 110 -9.09 -1.61 10.25
C VAL A 110 -8.89 -2.22 11.64
N SER A 111 -9.05 -1.41 12.68
CA SER A 111 -8.91 -1.77 14.09
C SER A 111 -10.20 -2.34 14.68
N PRO A 112 -10.15 -3.20 15.72
CA PRO A 112 -11.35 -3.79 16.34
C PRO A 112 -12.39 -2.77 16.83
N GLY A 113 -11.96 -1.57 17.22
CA GLY A 113 -12.83 -0.50 17.71
C GLY A 113 -13.40 0.43 16.63
N ASP A 114 -13.03 0.27 15.36
CA ASP A 114 -13.49 1.16 14.29
C ASP A 114 -15.00 1.04 14.10
N VAL A 115 -15.65 2.20 14.03
CA VAL A 115 -17.08 2.31 13.68
C VAL A 115 -17.24 2.71 12.20
N ASP A 116 -18.46 2.68 11.68
CA ASP A 116 -18.74 2.97 10.26
C ASP A 116 -18.11 4.27 9.74
N GLY A 117 -18.12 5.34 10.56
CA GLY A 117 -17.46 6.59 10.21
C GLY A 117 -15.94 6.48 10.05
N ASP A 118 -15.28 5.59 10.81
CA ASP A 118 -13.85 5.33 10.67
C ASP A 118 -13.55 4.41 9.50
N LEU A 119 -14.40 3.40 9.25
CA LEU A 119 -14.33 2.55 8.06
C LEU A 119 -14.43 3.39 6.78
N LEU A 120 -15.32 4.38 6.75
CA LEU A 120 -15.45 5.31 5.63
C LEU A 120 -14.19 6.16 5.42
N LYS A 121 -13.60 6.70 6.50
CA LYS A 121 -12.33 7.45 6.43
C LYS A 121 -11.19 6.58 5.93
N ILE A 122 -11.11 5.33 6.39
CA ILE A 122 -10.12 4.36 5.92
C ILE A 122 -10.30 4.11 4.42
N ALA A 123 -11.52 3.87 3.96
CA ALA A 123 -11.80 3.66 2.53
C ALA A 123 -11.41 4.87 1.67
N LEU A 124 -11.73 6.09 2.12
CA LEU A 124 -11.31 7.31 1.45
C LEU A 124 -9.77 7.41 1.37
N ALA A 125 -9.07 7.11 2.47
CA ALA A 125 -7.61 7.16 2.50
C ALA A 125 -6.96 6.12 1.58
N VAL A 126 -7.53 4.90 1.49
CA VAL A 126 -7.09 3.87 0.54
C VAL A 126 -7.23 4.37 -0.89
N GLU A 127 -8.44 4.78 -1.28
CA GLU A 127 -8.72 5.22 -2.65
C GLU A 127 -7.90 6.46 -3.05
N GLU A 128 -7.69 7.42 -2.15
CA GLU A 128 -6.82 8.60 -2.40
C GLU A 128 -5.37 8.21 -2.62
N LYS A 129 -4.85 7.28 -1.81
CA LYS A 129 -3.47 6.81 -1.91
C LYS A 129 -3.21 6.06 -3.20
N GLU A 130 -4.13 5.17 -3.57
CA GLU A 130 -4.05 4.44 -4.84
C GLU A 130 -4.25 5.34 -6.05
N LEU A 131 -5.20 6.27 -5.99
CA LEU A 131 -5.41 7.25 -7.05
C LEU A 131 -4.10 7.98 -7.39
N LYS A 132 -3.43 8.53 -6.36
CA LYS A 132 -2.16 9.22 -6.52
C LYS A 132 -1.12 8.32 -7.21
N PHE A 133 -0.98 7.08 -6.73
CA PHE A 133 -0.02 6.13 -7.30
C PHE A 133 -0.31 5.84 -8.78
N PHE A 134 -1.55 5.47 -9.12
CA PHE A 134 -1.90 5.10 -10.49
C PHE A 134 -1.84 6.30 -11.45
N GLN A 135 -2.22 7.50 -11.00
CA GLN A 135 -2.08 8.72 -11.80
C GLN A 135 -0.60 9.01 -12.10
N GLU A 136 0.25 9.05 -11.07
CA GLU A 136 1.67 9.39 -11.23
C GLU A 136 2.43 8.33 -12.05
N CYS A 137 2.16 7.04 -11.81
CA CYS A 137 2.74 5.96 -12.61
C CYS A 137 2.32 6.03 -14.07
N SER A 138 1.07 6.37 -14.36
CA SER A 138 0.58 6.45 -15.74
C SER A 138 1.26 7.52 -16.60
N ALA A 139 1.82 8.56 -15.95
CA ALA A 139 2.55 9.64 -16.61
C ALA A 139 4.04 9.30 -16.82
N ARG A 140 4.57 8.30 -16.11
CA ARG A 140 6.00 7.99 -16.05
C ARG A 140 6.36 6.66 -16.69
N ILE A 141 5.42 5.73 -16.80
CA ILE A 141 5.69 4.41 -17.35
C ILE A 141 5.88 4.47 -18.88
N PRO A 142 7.02 4.01 -19.43
CA PRO A 142 7.33 4.13 -20.86
C PRO A 142 6.64 3.05 -21.73
N LEU A 143 5.44 2.64 -21.34
CA LEU A 143 4.63 1.62 -22.00
C LEU A 143 3.20 2.15 -22.17
N PRO A 144 2.81 2.63 -23.37
CA PRO A 144 1.50 3.25 -23.58
C PRO A 144 0.32 2.38 -23.17
N GLU A 145 0.40 1.07 -23.41
CA GLU A 145 -0.65 0.11 -23.04
C GLU A 145 -0.82 0.01 -21.52
N VAL A 146 0.29 -0.05 -20.77
CA VAL A 146 0.27 -0.09 -19.31
C VAL A 146 -0.12 1.27 -18.72
N ALA A 147 0.35 2.37 -19.31
CA ALA A 147 -0.09 3.72 -18.96
C ALA A 147 -1.61 3.88 -19.12
N ASN A 148 -2.20 3.28 -20.18
CA ASN A 148 -3.64 3.27 -20.39
C ASN A 148 -4.37 2.46 -19.30
N ILE A 149 -3.81 1.32 -18.88
CA ILE A 149 -4.34 0.52 -17.77
C ILE A 149 -4.35 1.34 -16.49
N PHE A 150 -3.24 1.97 -16.12
CA PHE A 150 -3.15 2.80 -14.91
C PHE A 150 -4.11 4.00 -14.94
N ARG A 151 -4.25 4.68 -16.09
CA ARG A 151 -5.24 5.75 -16.26
C ARG A 151 -6.68 5.27 -16.05
N LYS A 152 -7.02 4.07 -16.51
CA LYS A 152 -8.35 3.49 -16.29
C LYS A 152 -8.59 3.18 -14.81
N VAL A 153 -7.59 2.65 -14.11
CA VAL A 153 -7.69 2.38 -12.66
C VAL A 153 -7.84 3.70 -11.90
N ALA A 154 -7.00 4.70 -12.16
CA ALA A 154 -7.09 6.02 -11.55
C ALA A 154 -8.50 6.65 -11.68
N ARG A 155 -9.09 6.64 -12.87
CA ARG A 155 -10.45 7.18 -13.08
C ARG A 155 -11.53 6.44 -12.26
N LYS A 156 -11.36 5.13 -12.04
CA LYS A 156 -12.25 4.39 -11.15
C LYS A 156 -12.06 4.82 -9.70
N LYS A 157 -10.82 5.01 -9.25
CA LYS A 157 -10.51 5.53 -7.90
C LYS A 157 -11.14 6.92 -7.68
N GLU A 158 -11.09 7.82 -8.67
CA GLU A 158 -11.81 9.10 -8.63
C GLU A 158 -13.33 8.92 -8.45
N SER A 159 -13.92 8.00 -9.22
CA SER A 159 -15.36 7.70 -9.16
C SER A 159 -15.75 7.10 -7.79
N ASN A 160 -14.90 6.24 -7.24
CA ASN A 160 -15.09 5.64 -5.92
C ASN A 160 -15.03 6.69 -4.81
N LEU A 161 -14.06 7.61 -4.87
CA LEU A 161 -13.97 8.73 -3.93
C LEU A 161 -15.23 9.60 -3.96
N ALA A 162 -15.76 9.91 -5.14
CA ALA A 162 -17.01 10.65 -5.25
C ALA A 162 -18.18 9.90 -4.59
N ARG A 163 -18.30 8.59 -4.83
CA ARG A 163 -19.33 7.74 -4.20
C ARG A 163 -19.20 7.69 -2.68
N LEU A 164 -17.98 7.49 -2.16
CA LEU A 164 -17.72 7.44 -0.72
C LEU A 164 -18.01 8.79 -0.04
N ARG A 165 -17.66 9.91 -0.67
CA ARG A 165 -17.97 11.25 -0.13
C ARG A 165 -19.48 11.51 -0.10
N ASN A 166 -20.24 10.99 -1.05
CA ASN A 166 -21.70 11.08 -1.01
C ASN A 166 -22.30 10.27 0.14
N LEU A 167 -21.71 9.13 0.51
CA LEU A 167 -22.10 8.36 1.69
C LEU A 167 -21.77 9.10 3.00
N ALA A 168 -20.78 9.99 3.02
CA ALA A 168 -20.43 10.80 4.20
C ALA A 168 -21.42 11.96 4.46
N LEU A 169 -22.22 12.32 3.46
CA LEU A 169 -23.13 13.47 3.49
C LEU A 169 -24.60 13.06 3.69
N GLY A 170 -24.91 11.76 3.66
CA GLY A 170 -26.24 11.20 3.92
C GLY A 170 -26.35 10.71 5.36
#